data_AF-X1FLN5-F1
#
_entry.id   AF-X1FLN5-F1
#
_cell.length_a   1.000
_cell.length_b   1.000
_cell.length_c   1.000
_cell.angle_alpha   90.00
_cell.angle_beta   90.00
_cell.angle_gamma   90.00
#
_symmetry.space_group_name_H-M   'P 1'
#
loop_
_entity.id
_entity.type
_entity.pdbx_description
1 polymer ?
#
loop_
_entity_poly.entity_id
_entity_poly.type
_entity_poly.pdbx_seq_one_letter_code
_entity_poly.pdbx_strand_id
1 'polypeptide(L)'
;MKGQVLKTKKFLPSEKVVIYAGEPENEEVINKCLPGVKPDDIRNFTIDYDKNHTDKKLAGKKIEYNLKVISIKEKILPEINDEFAKDIGENKGLKELKEKIKKEIISSKEKFGKNEMADEILSSISGQLNFELPEILLNQEHIAVFKRLLSSRPQHNLKKEELEKLKADARRKAEQNLRNHLILNKIIEGESLEVSDEDIHEEFK
;
A
#
# COMPACT_ATOMS: atom_id res chain seq x y z
N MET A 1 -17.40 -18.83 -12.76
CA MET A 1 -17.49 -17.89 -13.90
C MET A 1 -16.77 -18.52 -15.09
N LYS A 2 -17.40 -18.52 -16.27
CA LYS A 2 -16.80 -18.99 -17.54
C LYS A 2 -16.75 -17.81 -18.50
N GLY A 3 -15.57 -17.42 -18.97
CA GLY A 3 -15.43 -16.38 -19.98
C GLY A 3 -15.27 -16.97 -21.38
N GLN A 4 -15.82 -16.32 -22.40
CA GLN A 4 -15.65 -16.66 -23.80
C GLN A 4 -15.24 -15.41 -24.57
N VAL A 5 -14.11 -15.48 -25.28
CA VAL A 5 -13.66 -14.37 -26.11
C VAL A 5 -14.49 -14.32 -27.40
N LEU A 6 -15.24 -13.24 -27.62
CA LEU A 6 -16.19 -13.14 -28.74
C LEU A 6 -15.52 -13.22 -30.12
N LYS A 7 -14.29 -12.69 -30.26
CA LYS A 7 -13.56 -12.69 -31.54
C LYS A 7 -12.92 -14.03 -31.92
N THR A 8 -12.58 -14.88 -30.95
CA THR A 8 -11.86 -16.14 -31.20
C THR A 8 -12.63 -17.37 -30.76
N LYS A 9 -13.84 -17.21 -30.21
CA LYS A 9 -14.67 -18.26 -29.58
C LYS A 9 -13.89 -19.14 -28.58
N LYS A 10 -12.74 -18.66 -28.08
CA LYS A 10 -11.89 -19.39 -27.15
C LYS A 10 -12.44 -19.22 -25.74
N PHE A 11 -12.72 -20.34 -25.08
CA PHE A 11 -13.18 -20.37 -23.70
C PHE A 11 -12.00 -20.15 -22.75
N LEU A 12 -12.19 -19.26 -21.78
CA LEU A 12 -11.35 -19.12 -20.60
C LEU A 12 -11.68 -20.25 -19.61
N PRO A 13 -10.71 -20.67 -18.78
CA PRO A 13 -10.95 -21.69 -17.75
C PRO A 13 -12.09 -21.25 -16.83
N SER A 14 -12.91 -22.22 -16.41
CA SER A 14 -13.97 -21.97 -15.46
C SER A 14 -13.40 -21.86 -14.05
N GLU A 15 -13.49 -20.69 -13.44
CA GLU A 15 -13.01 -20.46 -12.08
C GLU A 15 -14.17 -20.25 -11.11
N LYS A 16 -14.06 -20.82 -9.90
CA LYS A 16 -14.96 -20.51 -8.78
C LYS A 16 -14.37 -19.29 -8.08
N VAL A 17 -15.11 -18.19 -8.09
CA VAL A 17 -14.68 -16.90 -7.53
C VAL A 17 -15.75 -16.43 -6.56
N VAL A 18 -15.31 -15.89 -5.43
CA VAL A 18 -16.19 -15.18 -4.48
C VAL A 18 -16.17 -13.72 -4.88
N ILE A 19 -17.35 -13.16 -5.17
CA ILE A 19 -17.50 -11.74 -5.55
C ILE A 19 -18.32 -11.07 -4.45
N TYR A 20 -17.78 -10.00 -3.88
CA TYR A 20 -18.50 -9.16 -2.95
C TYR A 20 -19.33 -8.15 -3.76
N ALA A 21 -20.65 -8.18 -3.60
CA ALA A 21 -21.53 -7.29 -4.34
C ALA A 21 -21.28 -5.83 -3.94
N GLY A 22 -21.03 -4.95 -4.92
CA GLY A 22 -20.84 -3.52 -4.70
C GLY A 22 -19.43 -3.06 -4.34
N GLU A 23 -18.43 -3.97 -4.32
CA GLU A 23 -17.03 -3.57 -4.17
C GLU A 23 -16.60 -2.66 -5.35
N PRO A 24 -15.89 -1.54 -5.09
CA PRO A 24 -15.36 -0.66 -6.13
C PRO A 24 -14.28 -1.30 -7.01
N GLU A 25 -13.64 -2.38 -6.55
CA GLU A 25 -12.68 -3.14 -7.35
C GLU A 25 -13.36 -4.02 -8.43
N ASN A 26 -14.68 -4.23 -8.35
CA ASN A 26 -15.40 -4.97 -9.38
C ASN A 26 -15.67 -4.11 -10.62
N GLU A 27 -15.70 -4.77 -11.78
CA GLU A 27 -16.20 -4.16 -13.01
C GLU A 27 -17.64 -3.66 -12.86
N GLU A 28 -17.94 -2.47 -13.39
CA GLU A 28 -19.27 -1.84 -13.24
C GLU A 28 -20.41 -2.75 -13.74
N VAL A 29 -20.14 -3.47 -14.83
CA VAL A 29 -21.10 -4.39 -15.44
C VAL A 29 -21.44 -5.54 -14.47
N ILE A 30 -20.46 -6.02 -13.71
CA ILE A 30 -20.67 -7.06 -12.70
C ILE A 30 -21.56 -6.51 -11.59
N ASN A 31 -21.22 -5.34 -11.04
CA ASN A 31 -21.98 -4.70 -9.96
C ASN A 31 -23.44 -4.40 -10.36
N LYS A 32 -23.72 -4.11 -11.64
CA LYS A 32 -25.09 -3.93 -12.15
C LYS A 32 -25.85 -5.24 -12.40
N CYS A 33 -25.16 -6.35 -12.63
CA CYS A 33 -25.79 -7.65 -12.92
C CYS A 33 -26.07 -8.51 -11.67
N LEU A 34 -25.42 -8.22 -10.55
CA LEU A 34 -25.57 -8.96 -9.29
C LEU A 34 -26.85 -8.65 -8.47
N PRO A 35 -27.50 -7.47 -8.53
CA PRO A 35 -28.72 -7.21 -7.77
C PRO A 35 -29.89 -8.13 -8.19
N GLY A 36 -30.57 -8.71 -7.20
CA GLY A 36 -31.79 -9.51 -7.40
C GLY A 36 -31.57 -10.90 -8.01
N VAL A 37 -30.33 -11.40 -8.07
CA VAL A 37 -30.04 -12.78 -8.48
C VAL A 37 -30.44 -13.78 -7.39
N LYS A 38 -30.86 -14.97 -7.81
CA LYS A 38 -31.16 -16.12 -6.96
C LYS A 38 -30.05 -17.18 -7.06
N PRO A 39 -29.93 -18.09 -6.07
CA PRO A 39 -29.08 -19.26 -6.22
C PRO A 39 -29.44 -20.04 -7.49
N ASP A 40 -28.43 -20.59 -8.16
CA ASP A 40 -28.50 -21.27 -9.47
C ASP A 40 -28.87 -20.39 -10.68
N ASP A 41 -29.09 -19.08 -10.51
CA ASP A 41 -29.29 -18.18 -11.66
C ASP A 41 -28.03 -18.13 -12.54
N ILE A 42 -28.29 -18.06 -13.85
CA ILE A 42 -27.27 -17.89 -14.88
C ILE A 42 -27.44 -16.50 -15.48
N ARG A 43 -26.41 -15.66 -15.36
CA ARG A 43 -26.34 -14.32 -15.94
C ARG A 43 -25.22 -14.28 -16.97
N ASN A 44 -25.50 -13.67 -18.11
CA ASN A 44 -24.50 -13.39 -19.13
C ASN A 44 -24.26 -11.89 -19.19
N PHE A 45 -23.00 -11.49 -19.26
CA PHE A 45 -22.64 -10.10 -19.48
C PHE A 45 -21.36 -10.02 -20.31
N THR A 46 -21.19 -8.91 -21.01
CA THR A 46 -20.02 -8.69 -21.85
C THR A 46 -19.19 -7.56 -21.27
N ILE A 47 -17.89 -7.81 -21.12
CA ILE A 47 -16.91 -6.79 -20.73
C ILE A 47 -16.05 -6.49 -21.95
N ASP A 48 -15.86 -5.19 -22.21
CA ASP A 48 -14.94 -4.70 -23.23
C ASP A 48 -13.66 -4.24 -22.54
N TYR A 49 -12.58 -4.99 -22.74
CA TYR A 49 -11.29 -4.68 -22.12
C TYR A 49 -10.51 -3.71 -23.01
N ASP A 50 -10.10 -2.58 -22.44
CA ASP A 50 -9.26 -1.61 -23.12
C ASP A 50 -7.93 -2.19 -23.60
N LYS A 51 -7.36 -1.58 -24.65
CA LYS A 51 -6.06 -1.99 -25.22
C LYS A 51 -4.89 -1.89 -24.24
N ASN A 52 -5.05 -1.09 -23.18
CA ASN A 52 -4.04 -0.85 -22.14
C ASN A 52 -4.28 -1.68 -20.87
N HIS A 53 -5.18 -2.66 -20.90
CA HIS A 53 -5.49 -3.48 -19.72
C HIS A 53 -4.24 -4.22 -19.20
N THR A 54 -4.09 -4.27 -17.88
CA THR A 54 -2.93 -4.85 -17.17
C THR A 54 -2.65 -6.29 -17.60
N ASP A 55 -3.72 -7.05 -17.87
CA ASP A 55 -3.63 -8.39 -18.44
C ASP A 55 -3.52 -8.38 -19.97
N LYS A 56 -2.32 -8.63 -20.50
CA LYS A 56 -2.05 -8.75 -21.95
C LYS A 56 -2.94 -9.80 -22.64
N LYS A 57 -3.45 -10.79 -21.90
CA LYS A 57 -4.34 -11.83 -22.44
C LYS A 57 -5.75 -11.30 -22.71
N LEU A 58 -6.19 -10.29 -21.97
CA LEU A 58 -7.53 -9.70 -22.01
C LEU A 58 -7.53 -8.35 -22.76
N ALA A 59 -6.41 -7.65 -22.79
CA ALA A 59 -6.25 -6.35 -23.43
C ALA A 59 -6.78 -6.29 -24.88
N GLY A 60 -7.68 -5.34 -25.15
CA GLY A 60 -8.29 -5.10 -26.46
C GLY A 60 -9.29 -6.17 -26.92
N LYS A 61 -9.74 -7.05 -26.03
CA LYS A 61 -10.70 -8.12 -26.33
C LYS A 61 -12.03 -7.86 -25.65
N LYS A 62 -13.09 -8.18 -26.40
CA LYS A 62 -14.44 -8.24 -25.89
C LYS A 62 -14.74 -9.68 -25.43
N ILE A 63 -15.07 -9.84 -24.15
CA ILE A 63 -15.24 -11.15 -23.52
C ILE A 63 -16.65 -11.24 -22.96
N GLU A 64 -17.38 -12.28 -23.37
CA GLU A 64 -18.67 -12.63 -22.83
C GLU A 64 -18.46 -13.57 -21.64
N TYR A 65 -18.94 -13.19 -20.46
CA TYR A 65 -18.87 -14.00 -19.28
C TYR A 65 -20.24 -14.60 -18.95
N ASN A 66 -20.25 -15.91 -18.73
CA ASN A 66 -21.34 -16.65 -18.14
C ASN A 66 -21.05 -16.83 -16.64
N LEU A 67 -21.86 -16.18 -15.82
CA LEU A 67 -21.83 -16.27 -14.37
C LEU A 67 -22.98 -17.18 -13.93
N LYS A 68 -22.63 -18.33 -13.35
CA LYS A 68 -23.57 -19.18 -12.63
C LYS A 68 -23.41 -18.91 -11.13
N VAL A 69 -24.49 -18.49 -10.47
CA VAL A 69 -24.51 -18.26 -9.02
C VAL A 69 -24.60 -19.61 -8.32
N ILE A 70 -23.55 -19.99 -7.58
CA ILE A 70 -23.51 -21.28 -6.87
C ILE A 70 -24.17 -21.15 -5.49
N SER A 71 -23.84 -20.08 -4.78
CA SER A 71 -24.38 -19.81 -3.44
C SER A 71 -24.34 -18.31 -3.20
N ILE A 72 -25.40 -17.78 -2.60
CA ILE A 72 -25.45 -16.41 -2.09
C ILE A 72 -25.22 -16.52 -0.59
N LYS A 73 -24.22 -15.81 -0.08
CA LYS A 73 -23.93 -15.72 1.35
C LYS A 73 -24.05 -14.26 1.76
N GLU A 74 -24.66 -14.04 2.91
CA GLU A 74 -24.71 -12.73 3.53
C GLU A 74 -23.57 -12.61 4.54
N LYS A 75 -22.84 -11.49 4.51
CA LYS A 75 -21.82 -11.20 5.52
C LYS A 75 -22.53 -10.62 6.74
N ILE A 76 -22.84 -11.48 7.70
CA ILE A 76 -23.33 -11.05 9.00
C ILE A 76 -22.12 -10.55 9.79
N LEU A 77 -22.06 -9.24 10.02
CA LEU A 77 -21.06 -8.69 10.92
C LEU A 77 -21.44 -9.09 12.34
N PRO A 78 -20.51 -9.67 13.12
CA PRO A 78 -20.79 -9.98 14.52
C PRO A 78 -21.06 -8.69 15.28
N GLU A 79 -21.91 -8.78 16.31
CA GLU A 79 -22.13 -7.66 17.21
C GLU A 79 -20.83 -7.32 17.96
N ILE A 80 -20.55 -6.03 18.10
CA ILE A 80 -19.37 -5.56 18.81
C ILE A 80 -19.63 -5.70 20.31
N ASN A 81 -19.34 -6.88 20.85
CA ASN A 81 -19.56 -7.26 22.24
C ASN A 81 -18.27 -7.82 22.89
N ASP A 82 -18.35 -8.26 24.15
CA ASP A 82 -17.18 -8.77 24.87
C ASP A 82 -16.66 -10.11 24.31
N GLU A 83 -17.51 -10.91 23.66
CA GLU A 83 -17.10 -12.16 22.99
C GLU A 83 -16.28 -11.85 21.73
N PHE A 84 -16.75 -10.90 20.90
CA PHE A 84 -16.00 -10.39 19.76
C PHE A 84 -14.64 -9.81 20.18
N ALA A 85 -14.58 -9.12 21.32
CA ALA A 85 -13.32 -8.57 21.82
C ALA A 85 -12.34 -9.65 22.27
N LYS A 86 -12.83 -10.77 22.81
CA LYS A 86 -12.01 -11.94 23.18
C LYS A 86 -11.54 -12.73 21.96
N ASP A 87 -12.31 -12.73 20.87
CA ASP A 87 -11.90 -13.35 19.60
C ASP A 87 -10.78 -12.54 18.92
N ILE A 88 -10.77 -11.21 19.11
CA ILE A 88 -9.71 -10.33 18.61
C ILE A 88 -8.58 -10.26 19.64
N GLY A 89 -7.73 -11.28 19.66
CA GLY A 89 -6.54 -11.35 20.52
C GLY A 89 -6.85 -11.51 22.02
N GLU A 90 -5.85 -11.33 22.87
CA GLU A 90 -5.97 -11.58 24.32
C GLU A 90 -6.60 -10.40 25.10
N ASN A 91 -7.75 -9.88 24.66
CA ASN A 91 -8.46 -8.83 25.40
C ASN A 91 -9.54 -9.43 26.30
N LYS A 92 -9.71 -8.90 27.53
CA LYS A 92 -10.71 -9.40 28.50
C LYS A 92 -12.14 -8.95 28.19
N GLY A 93 -12.31 -7.99 27.28
CA GLY A 93 -13.60 -7.48 26.83
C GLY A 93 -13.49 -6.23 25.97
N LEU A 94 -14.63 -5.66 25.60
CA LEU A 94 -14.73 -4.58 24.62
C LEU A 94 -14.08 -3.28 25.08
N LYS A 95 -14.15 -2.97 26.38
CA LYS A 95 -13.51 -1.77 26.94
C LYS A 95 -11.99 -1.81 26.77
N GLU A 96 -11.37 -2.95 27.09
CA GLU A 96 -9.92 -3.12 26.96
C GLU A 96 -9.47 -3.05 25.49
N LEU A 97 -10.21 -3.70 24.59
CA LEU A 97 -9.94 -3.60 23.15
C LEU A 97 -10.01 -2.14 22.66
N LYS A 98 -11.04 -1.39 23.07
CA LYS A 98 -11.18 0.04 22.72
C LYS A 98 -10.03 0.89 23.28
N GLU A 99 -9.63 0.65 24.53
CA GLU A 99 -8.51 1.36 25.15
C GLU A 99 -7.18 1.04 24.45
N LYS A 100 -6.95 -0.22 24.09
CA LYS A 100 -5.74 -0.63 23.35
C LYS A 100 -5.67 0.05 21.99
N ILE A 101 -6.74 -0.01 21.20
CA ILE A 101 -6.81 0.67 19.89
C ILE A 101 -6.60 2.18 20.08
N LYS A 102 -7.21 2.80 21.09
CA LYS A 102 -7.01 4.22 21.38
C LYS A 102 -5.54 4.53 21.70
N LYS A 103 -4.87 3.71 22.51
CA LYS A 103 -3.44 3.87 22.83
C LYS A 103 -2.56 3.71 21.59
N GLU A 104 -2.83 2.72 20.75
CA GLU A 104 -2.11 2.50 19.50
C GLU A 104 -2.26 3.70 18.55
N ILE A 105 -3.48 4.23 18.40
CA ILE A 105 -3.73 5.42 17.58
C ILE A 105 -3.01 6.64 18.15
N ILE A 106 -3.09 6.88 19.47
CA ILE A 106 -2.41 8.01 20.12
C ILE A 106 -0.90 7.89 19.94
N SER A 107 -0.31 6.74 20.25
CA SER A 107 1.13 6.52 20.10
C SER A 107 1.59 6.69 18.65
N SER A 108 0.81 6.17 17.69
CA SER A 108 1.09 6.35 16.27
C SER A 108 1.06 7.83 15.87
N LYS A 109 0.07 8.58 16.36
CA LYS A 109 -0.07 10.02 16.08
C LYS A 109 1.02 10.86 16.74
N GLU A 110 1.40 10.54 17.97
CA GLU A 110 2.52 11.21 18.66
C GLU A 110 3.85 10.97 17.94
N LYS A 111 4.14 9.71 17.55
CA LYS A 111 5.33 9.38 16.76
C LYS A 111 5.33 10.12 15.42
N PHE A 112 4.18 10.14 14.73
CA PHE A 112 4.04 10.86 13.47
C PHE A 112 4.30 12.36 13.64
N GLY A 113 3.67 13.00 14.62
CA GLY A 113 3.85 14.43 14.87
C GLY A 113 5.27 14.80 15.29
N LYS A 114 5.95 13.97 16.10
CA LYS A 114 7.37 14.16 16.43
C LYS A 114 8.27 14.08 15.20
N ASN A 115 8.04 13.10 14.32
CA ASN A 115 8.81 12.95 13.09
C ASN A 115 8.57 14.11 12.13
N GLU A 116 7.31 14.52 11.95
CA GLU A 116 6.95 15.65 11.11
C GLU A 116 7.59 16.96 11.60
N MET A 117 7.53 17.23 12.91
CA MET A 117 8.20 18.37 13.52
C MET A 117 9.72 18.31 13.31
N ALA A 118 10.35 17.15 13.51
CA ALA A 118 11.78 16.98 13.29
C ALA A 118 12.17 17.22 11.83
N ASP A 119 11.39 16.69 10.89
CA ASP A 119 11.59 16.88 9.45
C ASP A 119 11.43 18.35 9.04
N GLU A 120 10.44 19.08 9.58
CA GLU A 120 10.25 20.51 9.33
C GLU A 120 11.43 21.35 9.85
N ILE A 121 11.93 21.03 11.05
CA ILE A 121 13.10 21.70 11.64
C ILE A 121 14.33 21.47 10.76
N LEU A 122 14.60 20.21 10.39
CA LEU A 122 15.73 19.86 9.53
C LEU A 122 15.59 20.50 8.14
N SER A 123 14.39 20.53 7.57
CA SER A 123 14.15 21.19 6.29
C SER A 123 14.38 22.69 6.37
N SER A 124 14.01 23.33 7.48
CA SER A 124 14.25 24.76 7.70
C SER A 124 15.75 25.08 7.82
N ILE A 125 16.50 24.27 8.58
CA ILE A 125 17.95 24.42 8.73
C ILE A 125 18.65 24.18 7.40
N SER A 126 18.31 23.09 6.70
CA SER A 126 18.93 22.73 5.42
C SER A 126 18.65 23.76 4.32
N GLY A 127 17.52 24.46 4.37
CA GLY A 127 17.20 25.56 3.44
C GLY A 127 18.04 26.83 3.66
N GLN A 128 18.56 27.04 4.86
CA GLN A 128 19.42 28.19 5.19
C GLN A 128 20.90 27.94 4.88
N LEU A 129 21.29 26.68 4.70
CA LEU A 129 22.68 26.27 4.49
C LEU A 129 22.92 25.93 3.02
N ASN A 130 23.88 26.61 2.40
CA ASN A 130 24.32 26.27 1.05
C ASN A 130 25.71 25.62 1.09
N PHE A 131 25.75 24.31 0.84
CA PHE A 131 26.99 23.55 0.74
C PHE A 131 26.86 22.45 -0.32
N GLU A 132 27.98 22.15 -0.97
CA GLU A 132 28.07 21.10 -1.98
C GLU A 132 28.19 19.73 -1.33
N LEU A 133 27.46 18.76 -1.90
CA LEU A 133 27.48 17.38 -1.45
C LEU A 133 28.53 16.58 -2.23
N PRO A 134 29.36 15.75 -1.58
CA PRO A 134 30.30 14.89 -2.29
C PRO A 134 29.57 13.93 -3.24
N GLU A 135 29.89 13.98 -4.54
CA GLU A 135 29.20 13.19 -5.57
C GLU A 135 29.24 11.68 -5.30
N ILE A 136 30.36 11.18 -4.76
CA ILE A 136 30.54 9.77 -4.44
C ILE A 136 29.50 9.31 -3.41
N LEU A 137 29.33 10.07 -2.33
CA LEU A 137 28.36 9.77 -1.28
C LEU A 137 26.93 9.93 -1.78
N LEU A 138 26.66 10.96 -2.59
CA LEU A 138 25.34 11.17 -3.18
C LEU A 138 24.94 10.01 -4.10
N ASN A 139 25.87 9.49 -4.90
CA ASN A 139 25.63 8.35 -5.77
C ASN A 139 25.37 7.06 -4.97
N GLN A 140 26.09 6.84 -3.87
CA GLN A 140 25.85 5.70 -2.98
C GLN A 140 24.46 5.76 -2.35
N GLU A 141 24.07 6.91 -1.81
CA GLU A 141 22.75 7.12 -1.21
C GLU A 141 21.64 7.02 -2.27
N HIS A 142 21.86 7.55 -3.48
CA HIS A 142 20.94 7.41 -4.61
C HIS A 142 20.64 5.95 -4.93
N ILE A 143 21.68 5.12 -5.04
CA ILE A 143 21.53 3.69 -5.33
C ILE A 143 20.77 3.00 -4.19
N ALA A 144 21.09 3.32 -2.93
CA ALA A 144 20.41 2.74 -1.77
C ALA A 144 18.92 3.09 -1.73
N VAL A 145 18.58 4.37 -1.88
CA VAL A 145 17.19 4.86 -1.92
C VAL A 145 16.44 4.27 -3.09
N PHE A 146 17.05 4.24 -4.28
CA PHE A 146 16.43 3.69 -5.48
C PHE A 146 16.14 2.19 -5.33
N LYS A 147 17.07 1.41 -4.77
CA LYS A 147 16.87 -0.01 -4.50
C LYS A 147 15.72 -0.24 -3.51
N ARG A 148 15.64 0.53 -2.42
CA ARG A 148 14.54 0.46 -1.45
C ARG A 148 13.19 0.77 -2.10
N LEU A 149 13.13 1.81 -2.92
CA LEU A 149 11.91 2.18 -3.65
C LEU A 149 11.47 1.09 -4.63
N LEU A 150 12.41 0.46 -5.34
CA LEU A 150 12.13 -0.67 -6.21
C LEU A 150 11.61 -1.90 -5.44
N SER A 151 12.23 -2.23 -4.31
CA SER A 151 11.82 -3.37 -3.47
C SER A 151 10.43 -3.18 -2.85
N SER A 152 10.00 -1.95 -2.61
CA SER A 152 8.67 -1.63 -2.07
C SER A 152 7.53 -1.75 -3.09
N ARG A 153 7.86 -1.88 -4.38
CA ARG A 153 6.86 -2.02 -5.45
C ARG A 153 6.78 -3.47 -5.93
N PRO A 154 5.58 -3.99 -6.21
CA PRO A 154 5.45 -5.29 -6.85
C PRO A 154 6.17 -5.25 -8.22
N GLN A 155 6.85 -6.35 -8.59
CA GLN A 155 7.65 -6.51 -9.82
C GLN A 155 6.81 -6.49 -11.12
N HIS A 156 5.79 -5.64 -11.22
CA HIS A 156 5.11 -5.40 -12.46
C HIS A 156 5.89 -4.41 -13.32
N ASN A 157 5.82 -4.61 -14.64
CA ASN A 157 6.55 -3.87 -15.68
C ASN A 157 6.37 -2.35 -15.54
N LEU A 158 7.23 -1.71 -14.73
CA LEU A 158 7.32 -0.26 -14.66
C LEU A 158 7.60 0.27 -16.07
N LYS A 159 6.75 1.19 -16.53
CA LYS A 159 7.00 1.85 -17.81
C LYS A 159 8.30 2.64 -17.71
N LYS A 160 8.99 2.85 -18.83
CA LYS A 160 10.24 3.65 -18.85
C LYS A 160 10.06 5.02 -18.21
N GLU A 161 8.92 5.68 -18.46
CA GLU A 161 8.60 6.98 -17.86
C GLU A 161 8.46 6.93 -16.33
N GLU A 162 7.89 5.84 -15.79
CA GLU A 162 7.74 5.65 -14.34
C GLU A 162 9.08 5.36 -13.69
N LEU A 163 9.96 4.62 -14.38
CA LEU A 163 11.32 4.34 -13.92
C LEU A 163 12.16 5.61 -13.86
N GLU A 164 12.07 6.48 -14.87
CA GLU A 164 12.80 7.77 -14.88
C GLU A 164 12.28 8.71 -13.79
N LYS A 165 10.96 8.78 -13.58
CA LYS A 165 10.39 9.51 -12.43
C LYS A 165 10.91 8.96 -11.10
N LEU A 166 10.95 7.63 -10.95
CA LEU A 166 11.45 6.98 -9.74
C LEU A 166 12.93 7.30 -9.49
N LYS A 167 13.76 7.31 -10.53
CA LYS A 167 15.18 7.70 -10.43
C LYS A 167 15.33 9.16 -10.00
N ALA A 168 14.53 10.06 -10.57
CA ALA A 168 14.54 11.48 -10.22
C ALA A 168 14.11 11.70 -8.76
N ASP A 169 13.04 11.03 -8.32
CA ASP A 169 12.56 11.08 -6.93
C ASP A 169 13.60 10.49 -5.97
N ALA A 170 14.24 9.37 -6.33
CA ALA A 170 15.32 8.79 -5.55
C ALA A 170 16.50 9.76 -5.41
N ARG A 171 16.84 10.51 -6.47
CA ARG A 171 17.94 11.48 -6.44
C ARG A 171 17.64 12.64 -5.51
N ARG A 172 16.43 13.21 -5.59
CA ARG A 172 15.99 14.27 -4.67
C ARG A 172 16.01 13.81 -3.21
N LYS A 173 15.49 12.61 -2.94
CA LYS A 173 15.51 12.03 -1.60
C LYS A 173 16.93 11.77 -1.10
N ALA A 174 17.81 11.25 -1.95
CA ALA A 174 19.20 11.01 -1.58
C ALA A 174 19.94 12.31 -1.24
N GLU A 175 19.70 13.38 -2.00
CA GLU A 175 20.25 14.71 -1.73
C GLU A 175 19.79 15.24 -0.37
N GLN A 176 18.48 15.15 -0.08
CA GLN A 176 17.90 15.56 1.20
C GLN A 176 18.45 14.71 2.36
N ASN A 177 18.48 13.39 2.22
CA ASN A 177 19.00 12.48 3.25
C ASN A 177 20.46 12.78 3.59
N LEU A 178 21.31 12.91 2.57
CA LEU A 178 22.73 13.16 2.76
C LEU A 178 22.97 14.54 3.39
N ARG A 179 22.22 15.56 2.96
CA ARG A 179 22.27 16.90 3.56
C ARG A 179 21.86 16.87 5.03
N ASN A 180 20.73 16.23 5.36
CA ASN A 180 20.27 16.09 6.74
C ASN A 180 21.27 15.32 7.61
N HIS A 181 21.84 14.23 7.08
CA HIS A 181 22.84 13.44 7.78
C HIS A 181 24.09 14.25 8.14
N LEU A 182 24.61 15.04 7.19
CA LEU A 182 25.78 15.89 7.44
C LEU A 182 25.50 17.01 8.44
N ILE A 183 24.29 17.61 8.39
CA ILE A 183 23.86 18.62 9.36
C ILE A 183 23.78 18.01 10.76
N LEU A 184 23.12 16.86 10.90
CA LEU A 184 22.98 16.16 12.17
C LEU A 184 24.34 15.76 12.74
N ASN A 185 25.24 15.20 11.92
CA ASN A 185 26.59 14.85 12.36
C ASN A 185 27.34 16.08 12.89
N LYS A 186 27.20 17.24 12.22
CA LYS A 186 27.85 18.47 12.68
C LYS A 186 27.29 18.98 14.01
N ILE A 187 25.99 18.84 14.22
CA ILE A 187 25.34 19.17 15.51
C ILE A 187 25.81 18.21 16.60
N ILE A 188 25.86 16.90 16.33
CA ILE A 188 26.35 15.88 17.26
C ILE A 188 27.80 16.19 17.69
N GLU A 189 28.67 16.50 16.73
CA GLU A 189 30.06 16.90 17.02
C GLU A 189 30.15 18.20 17.83
N GLY A 190 29.32 19.20 17.51
CA GLY A 190 29.33 20.50 18.18
C GLY A 190 28.82 20.45 19.62
N GLU A 191 27.78 19.66 19.86
CA GLU A 191 27.12 19.51 21.16
C GLU A 191 27.70 18.33 21.98
N SER A 192 28.65 17.56 21.42
CA SER A 192 29.24 16.37 22.03
C SER A 192 28.18 15.37 22.54
N LEU A 193 27.18 15.11 21.70
CA LEU A 193 26.12 14.16 22.04
C LEU A 193 26.64 12.72 21.95
N GLU A 194 26.61 12.03 23.08
CA GLU A 194 26.96 10.62 23.17
C GLU A 194 25.71 9.78 23.44
N VAL A 195 25.60 8.63 22.78
CA VAL A 195 24.54 7.66 23.03
C VAL A 195 25.05 6.70 24.10
N SER A 196 24.34 6.61 25.22
CA SER A 196 24.69 5.65 26.28
C SER A 196 24.19 4.24 25.93
N ASP A 197 24.81 3.21 26.50
CA ASP A 197 24.33 1.83 26.38
C ASP A 197 22.90 1.67 26.94
N GLU A 198 22.51 2.53 27.88
CA GLU A 198 21.17 2.59 28.48
C GLU A 198 20.13 3.10 27.49
N ASP A 199 20.46 4.15 26.71
CA ASP A 199 19.58 4.66 25.64
C ASP A 199 19.37 3.61 24.54
N ILE A 200 20.43 2.87 24.19
CA ILE A 200 20.35 1.76 23.24
C ILE A 200 19.41 0.67 23.78
N HIS A 201 19.55 0.31 25.05
CA HIS A 201 18.73 -0.73 25.66
C HIS A 201 17.25 -0.35 25.79
N GLU A 202 16.95 0.93 26.03
CA GLU A 202 15.58 1.46 26.05
C GLU A 202 14.90 1.40 24.67
N GLU A 203 15.63 1.63 23.57
CA GLU A 203 15.07 1.54 22.20
C GLU A 203 14.82 0.08 21.73
N PHE A 204 15.52 -0.91 22.31
CA PHE A 204 15.36 -2.33 21.96
C PHE A 204 14.36 -3.12 22.84
N LYS A 205 13.72 -2.46 23.82
CA LYS A 205 12.64 -3.05 24.64
C LYS A 205 11.28 -2.96 23.95
#